data_AF-A0A850QSY7-F1
#
_entry.id   AF-A0A850QSY7-F1
#
_cell.length_a   1.000
_cell.length_b   1.000
_cell.length_c   1.000
_cell.angle_alpha   90.00
_cell.angle_beta   90.00
_cell.angle_gamma   90.00
#
_symmetry.space_group_name_H-M   'P 1'
#
loop_
_entity.id
_entity.type
_entity.pdbx_description
1 polymer ?
#
loop_
_entity_poly.entity_id
_entity_poly.type
_entity_poly.pdbx_seq_one_letter_code
_entity_poly.pdbx_strand_id
1 'polypeptide(L)'
;DAYLADLENTFKQALLTVTPEFQDEHGYGKDEPGKANLTICSNWVGETFKCLSYTVEMPFKDHNNHPDSLYGWSPERSIMFGHDTLAAILATLPKVK
;
A
#
# COMPACT_ATOMS: atom_id res chain seq x y z
N ASP A 1 6.23 14.96 5.90
CA ASP A 1 5.28 16.07 5.71
C ASP A 1 3.95 15.65 6.36
N ALA A 2 3.32 16.52 7.16
CA ALA A 2 2.06 16.19 7.84
C ALA A 2 0.91 15.91 6.85
N TYR A 3 0.92 16.55 5.68
CA TYR A 3 -0.07 16.31 4.63
C TYR A 3 0.07 14.92 4.01
N LEU A 4 1.28 14.55 3.58
CA LEU A 4 1.55 13.23 3.00
C LEU A 4 1.30 12.11 4.03
N ALA A 5 1.66 12.33 5.30
CA ALA A 5 1.38 11.38 6.37
C ALA A 5 -0.12 11.15 6.59
N ASP A 6 -0.96 12.20 6.47
CA ASP A 6 -2.41 12.06 6.57
C ASP A 6 -3.00 11.27 5.37
N LEU A 7 -2.49 11.51 4.16
CA LEU A 7 -2.88 10.73 2.98
C LEU A 7 -2.48 9.25 3.13
N GLU A 8 -1.25 8.99 3.55
CA GLU A 8 -0.73 7.64 3.78
C GLU A 8 -1.57 6.88 4.81
N ASN A 9 -1.89 7.52 5.93
CA ASN A 9 -2.70 6.92 6.98
C ASN A 9 -4.13 6.66 6.50
N THR A 10 -4.74 7.62 5.79
CA THR A 10 -6.10 7.47 5.26
C THR A 10 -6.18 6.27 4.31
N PHE A 11 -5.22 6.17 3.39
CA PHE A 11 -5.16 5.09 2.42
C PHE A 11 -5.00 3.72 3.09
N LYS A 12 -4.07 3.59 4.05
CA LYS A 12 -3.85 2.34 4.78
C LYS A 12 -5.03 1.93 5.64
N GLN A 13 -5.64 2.87 6.36
CA GLN A 13 -6.83 2.57 7.16
C GLN A 13 -8.00 2.13 6.29
N ALA A 14 -8.17 2.73 5.12
CA ALA A 14 -9.17 2.28 4.16
C ALA A 14 -8.89 0.84 3.71
N LEU A 15 -7.66 0.50 3.29
CA LEU A 15 -7.29 -0.88 2.93
C LEU A 15 -7.52 -1.87 4.07
N LEU A 16 -7.05 -1.57 5.29
CA LEU A 16 -7.26 -2.40 6.48
C LEU A 16 -8.74 -2.65 6.79
N THR A 17 -9.61 -1.72 6.39
CA THR A 17 -11.06 -1.83 6.60
C THR A 17 -11.74 -2.67 5.52
N VAL A 18 -11.31 -2.54 4.26
CA VAL A 18 -12.03 -3.16 3.12
C VAL A 18 -11.57 -4.57 2.81
N THR A 19 -10.34 -4.95 3.17
CA THR A 19 -9.79 -6.25 2.77
C THR A 19 -8.94 -6.89 3.87
N PRO A 20 -9.10 -8.20 4.14
CA PRO A 20 -8.22 -8.94 5.03
C PRO A 20 -6.83 -9.20 4.43
N GLU A 21 -6.65 -8.89 3.13
CA GLU A 21 -5.42 -9.16 2.38
C GLU A 21 -4.33 -8.09 2.57
N PHE A 22 -4.62 -7.04 3.35
CA PHE A 22 -3.68 -5.97 3.66
C PHE A 22 -3.27 -5.99 5.13
N GLN A 23 -2.00 -5.65 5.38
CA GLN A 23 -1.44 -5.48 6.72
C GLN A 23 -0.28 -4.46 6.67
N ASP A 24 0.07 -3.85 7.82
CA ASP A 24 1.15 -2.85 7.95
C ASP A 24 2.16 -3.23 9.07
N GLU A 25 2.16 -4.49 9.50
CA GLU A 25 3.05 -5.03 10.55
C GLU A 25 4.35 -5.59 9.97
N HIS A 26 4.25 -6.38 8.89
CA HIS A 26 5.37 -7.01 8.21
C HIS A 26 5.65 -6.30 6.89
N GLY A 27 6.88 -5.83 6.71
CA GLY A 27 7.29 -5.16 5.48
C GLY A 27 8.78 -4.81 5.52
N TYR A 28 9.23 -4.07 4.51
CA TYR A 28 10.57 -3.49 4.53
C TYR A 28 10.71 -2.47 5.68
N GLY A 29 11.93 -2.31 6.19
CA GLY A 29 12.21 -1.28 7.18
C GLY A 29 11.84 0.10 6.64
N LYS A 30 11.24 0.95 7.49
CA LYS A 30 10.91 2.32 7.10
C LYS A 30 12.19 3.13 6.97
N ASP A 31 12.36 3.82 5.84
CA ASP A 31 13.47 4.73 5.63
C ASP A 31 13.42 5.88 6.65
N GLU A 32 14.59 6.30 7.14
CA GLU A 32 14.68 7.50 7.99
C GLU A 32 14.37 8.77 7.17
N PRO A 33 13.87 9.85 7.81
CA PRO A 33 13.62 11.11 7.13
C PRO A 33 14.83 11.60 6.32
N GLY A 34 14.63 11.82 5.02
CA GLY A 34 15.66 12.34 4.10
C GLY A 34 16.70 11.32 3.64
N LYS A 35 16.58 10.04 4.00
CA LYS A 35 17.53 8.97 3.60
C LYS A 35 16.99 8.01 2.54
N ALA A 36 15.77 8.24 2.05
CA ALA A 36 15.16 7.41 1.02
C ALA A 36 16.00 7.42 -0.28
N ASN A 37 16.18 6.25 -0.89
CA ASN A 37 16.88 6.15 -2.17
C ASN A 37 15.96 6.64 -3.31
N LEU A 38 16.28 7.80 -3.88
CA LEU A 38 15.52 8.43 -4.98
C LEU A 38 15.72 7.75 -6.35
N THR A 39 16.47 6.65 -6.44
CA THR A 39 16.44 5.78 -7.64
C THR A 39 15.29 4.79 -7.61
N ILE A 40 14.60 4.64 -6.47
CA ILE A 40 13.39 3.82 -6.33
C ILE A 40 12.19 4.65 -6.81
N CYS A 41 11.36 4.05 -7.67
CA CYS A 41 10.27 4.75 -8.35
C CYS A 41 9.33 5.49 -7.39
N SER A 42 8.79 4.81 -6.37
CA SER A 42 7.84 5.42 -5.41
C SER A 42 8.46 6.58 -4.64
N ASN A 43 9.70 6.42 -4.16
CA ASN A 43 10.45 7.48 -3.49
C ASN A 43 10.65 8.70 -4.40
N TRP A 44 11.08 8.47 -5.65
CA TRP A 44 11.30 9.55 -6.62
C TRP A 44 10.01 10.28 -6.98
N VAL A 45 8.92 9.53 -7.24
CA VAL A 45 7.60 10.10 -7.57
C VAL A 45 7.06 10.92 -6.40
N GLY A 46 7.07 10.36 -5.19
CA GLY A 46 6.60 11.05 -3.99
C GLY A 46 7.37 12.33 -3.71
N GLU A 47 8.71 12.31 -3.84
CA GLU A 47 9.54 13.49 -3.63
C GLU A 47 9.38 14.53 -4.75
N THR A 48 9.34 14.11 -6.00
CA THR A 48 9.29 15.01 -7.18
C THR A 48 7.93 15.71 -7.31
N PHE A 49 6.85 14.96 -7.13
CA PHE A 49 5.48 15.47 -7.33
C PHE A 49 4.77 15.84 -6.03
N LYS A 50 5.39 15.60 -4.87
CA LYS A 50 4.81 15.86 -3.54
C LYS A 50 3.42 15.23 -3.40
N CYS A 51 3.30 13.99 -3.86
CA CYS A 51 2.05 13.23 -3.87
C CYS A 51 2.17 11.94 -3.04
N LEU A 52 1.02 11.35 -2.71
CA LEU A 52 0.98 10.00 -2.16
C LEU A 52 1.57 9.01 -3.17
N SER A 53 2.57 8.24 -2.77
CA SER A 53 3.24 7.25 -3.62
C SER A 53 3.61 6.02 -2.82
N TYR A 54 3.24 4.84 -3.33
CA TYR A 54 3.48 3.55 -2.68
C TYR A 54 4.07 2.55 -3.67
N THR A 55 4.86 1.62 -3.15
CA THR A 55 5.11 0.32 -3.78
C THR A 55 4.13 -0.67 -3.18
N VAL A 56 3.35 -1.35 -4.02
CA VAL A 56 2.45 -2.43 -3.59
C VAL A 56 3.18 -3.76 -3.77
N GLU A 57 3.26 -4.53 -2.69
CA GLU A 57 3.96 -5.82 -2.66
C GLU A 57 2.96 -6.93 -2.36
N MET A 58 2.96 -7.99 -3.16
CA MET A 58 2.13 -9.18 -2.99
C MET A 58 3.02 -10.41 -2.82
N PRO A 59 2.67 -11.37 -1.94
CA PRO A 59 3.53 -12.50 -1.67
C PRO A 59 3.54 -13.49 -2.84
N PHE A 60 4.73 -14.00 -3.22
CA PHE A 60 4.83 -15.18 -4.09
C PHE A 60 4.38 -16.48 -3.43
N LYS A 61 4.39 -16.52 -2.09
CA LYS A 61 3.97 -17.67 -1.30
C LYS A 61 2.47 -17.56 -1.02
N ASP A 62 2.14 -16.95 0.11
CA ASP A 62 0.77 -16.79 0.59
C ASP A 62 0.71 -15.64 1.61
N HIS A 63 -0.50 -15.20 1.92
CA HIS A 63 -0.78 -14.30 3.02
C HIS A 63 -0.91 -15.09 4.33
N ASN A 64 0.06 -14.99 5.24
CA ASN A 64 0.07 -15.79 6.47
C ASN A 64 -1.16 -15.59 7.38
N ASN A 65 -1.72 -14.38 7.45
CA ASN A 65 -2.94 -14.11 8.25
C ASN A 65 -4.23 -14.62 7.58
N HIS A 66 -4.19 -14.93 6.28
CA HIS A 66 -5.32 -15.46 5.52
C HIS A 66 -4.84 -16.51 4.50
N PRO A 67 -4.33 -17.66 4.97
CA PRO A 67 -3.68 -18.62 4.10
C PRO A 67 -4.71 -19.45 3.31
N ASP A 68 -4.36 -19.78 2.07
CA ASP A 68 -5.06 -20.74 1.23
C ASP A 68 -4.13 -21.92 0.95
N SER A 69 -4.39 -23.06 1.57
CA SER A 69 -3.53 -24.25 1.44
C SER A 69 -3.53 -24.88 0.05
N LEU A 70 -4.52 -24.57 -0.79
CA LEU A 70 -4.67 -25.16 -2.12
C LEU A 70 -3.99 -24.30 -3.19
N TYR A 71 -4.12 -22.97 -3.08
CA TYR A 71 -3.67 -22.04 -4.11
C TYR A 71 -2.63 -21.01 -3.64
N GLY A 72 -2.44 -20.83 -2.34
CA GLY A 72 -1.61 -19.77 -1.78
C GLY A 72 -2.11 -18.39 -2.19
N TRP A 73 -1.17 -17.47 -2.43
CA TRP A 73 -1.50 -16.24 -3.14
C TRP A 73 -1.70 -16.52 -4.63
N SER A 74 -2.77 -16.00 -5.22
CA SER A 74 -3.20 -16.37 -6.57
C SER A 74 -3.52 -15.15 -7.45
N PRO A 75 -3.69 -15.35 -8.78
CA PRO A 75 -4.18 -14.32 -9.67
C PRO A 75 -5.55 -13.76 -9.23
N GLU A 76 -6.47 -14.60 -8.78
CA GLU A 76 -7.81 -14.19 -8.35
C GLU A 76 -7.73 -13.28 -7.12
N ARG A 77 -6.88 -13.61 -6.14
CA ARG A 77 -6.64 -12.77 -4.96
C ARG A 77 -5.97 -11.46 -5.33
N SER A 78 -5.05 -11.48 -6.29
CA SER A 78 -4.42 -10.26 -6.83
C SER A 78 -5.43 -9.34 -7.51
N ILE A 79 -6.38 -9.90 -8.29
CA ILE A 79 -7.45 -9.15 -8.94
C ILE A 79 -8.37 -8.53 -7.88
N MET A 80 -8.79 -9.31 -6.88
CA MET A 80 -9.64 -8.79 -5.82
C MET A 80 -8.94 -7.68 -5.02
N PHE A 81 -7.67 -7.87 -4.68
CA PHE A 81 -6.87 -6.85 -4.00
C PHE A 81 -6.74 -5.56 -4.84
N GLY A 82 -6.66 -5.69 -6.17
CA GLY A 82 -6.74 -4.55 -7.08
C GLY A 82 -8.08 -3.81 -7.01
N HIS A 83 -9.21 -4.52 -6.89
CA HIS A 83 -10.52 -3.91 -6.69
C HIS A 83 -10.61 -3.20 -5.33
N ASP A 84 -10.14 -3.83 -4.26
CA ASP A 84 -10.13 -3.26 -2.90
C ASP A 84 -9.26 -1.99 -2.84
N THR A 85 -8.17 -1.96 -3.60
CA THR A 85 -7.30 -0.79 -3.74
C THR A 85 -8.05 0.42 -4.30
N LEU A 86 -9.01 0.23 -5.22
CA LEU A 86 -9.83 1.34 -5.73
C LEU A 86 -10.69 1.98 -4.62
N ALA A 87 -11.17 1.19 -3.64
CA ALA A 87 -11.91 1.73 -2.51
C ALA A 87 -11.02 2.61 -1.62
N ALA A 88 -9.75 2.23 -1.41
CA ALA A 88 -8.79 3.05 -0.68
C ALA A 88 -8.40 4.33 -1.44
N ILE A 89 -8.25 4.26 -2.77
CA ILE A 89 -8.07 5.44 -3.61
C ILE A 89 -9.26 6.39 -3.46
N LEU A 90 -10.48 5.87 -3.57
CA LEU A 90 -11.71 6.66 -3.44
C LEU A 90 -11.83 7.34 -2.07
N ALA A 91 -11.49 6.63 -0.99
CA ALA A 91 -11.49 7.18 0.37
C ALA A 91 -10.46 8.31 0.56
N THR A 92 -9.34 8.24 -0.17
CA THR A 92 -8.24 9.20 -0.06
C THR A 92 -8.43 10.42 -0.97
N LEU A 93 -9.11 10.25 -2.11
CA LEU A 93 -9.27 11.26 -3.15
C LEU A 93 -9.77 12.64 -2.64
N PRO A 94 -10.75 12.75 -1.73
CA PRO A 94 -11.21 14.06 -1.21
C PRO A 94 -10.15 14.86 -0.46
N LYS A 95 -9.07 14.21 -0.02
CA LYS A 95 -7.96 14.86 0.70
C LYS A 95 -6.82 15.29 -0.22
N VAL A 96 -6.78 14.81 -1.46
CA VAL A 96 -5.76 15.17 -2.44
C VAL A 96 -6.01 16.62 -2.91
N LYS A 97 -4.95 17.43 -2.89
CA LYS A 97 -4.94 18.84 -3.33
C LYS A 97 -4.54 19.00 -4.79
#